data_AF-A0A1G2BU23-F1
#
_entry.id   AF-A0A1G2BU23-F1
#
_cell.length_a   1.000
_cell.length_b   1.000
_cell.length_c   1.000
_cell.angle_alpha   90.00
_cell.angle_beta   90.00
_cell.angle_gamma   90.00
#
_symmetry.space_group_name_H-M   'P 1'
#
loop_
_entity.id
_entity.type
_entity.pdbx_description
1 polymer ?
#
loop_
_entity_poly.entity_id
_entity_poly.type
_entity_poly.pdbx_seq_one_letter_code
_entity_poly.pdbx_strand_id
1 'polypeptide(L)'
;MQTPAYDRADGIQAMLSSLSGLNSLVNQRREAGYGRRERLHQFVILGRWQADSCGNFGRAMMGGRAPKNRFPDIPDVLTFEEFWTFLRSKNLAAEGTSVMTDLTGSHVPPANIICPECQRGWTIDNCHDTVVVHTTEDVPLEKFVGQKLSDAQQVIGDRTDSIWRMQDDILIRNDRRIDLSPKPGYETLKVNERGWVGTRDGIAPDYVIEPGDDGFFNVWRFYHGTCNRTKLDRAERERFTGIFVKAGFDDIALEAIPNQYCPCDVCAPWYRVTTAIGVFTIGWRERVINIDWSALGQDFLSLFEGEDVTKGANSIHAWGWEKATDYLSRIRQSLAPIS
;
A
#
# COMPACT_ATOMS: atom_id res chain seq x y z
N MET A 1 -39.47 -6.78 -12.26
CA MET A 1 -38.47 -5.82 -12.80
C MET A 1 -37.33 -6.63 -13.38
N GLN A 2 -36.76 -6.22 -14.52
CA GLN A 2 -35.64 -6.92 -15.12
C GLN A 2 -34.38 -6.70 -14.27
N THR A 3 -33.63 -7.76 -13.96
CA THR A 3 -32.36 -7.65 -13.23
C THR A 3 -31.40 -6.77 -14.02
N PRO A 4 -30.80 -5.73 -13.40
CA PRO A 4 -29.92 -4.79 -14.09
C PRO A 4 -28.64 -5.47 -14.58
N ALA A 5 -28.00 -4.89 -15.60
CA ALA A 5 -26.83 -5.50 -16.25
C ALA A 5 -25.66 -5.77 -15.29
N TYR A 6 -25.45 -4.89 -14.30
CA TYR A 6 -24.40 -5.04 -13.28
C TYR A 6 -24.65 -6.19 -12.29
N ASP A 7 -25.82 -6.84 -12.33
CA ASP A 7 -26.24 -7.90 -11.40
C ASP A 7 -26.73 -9.18 -12.10
N ARG A 8 -26.31 -9.39 -13.36
CA ARG A 8 -26.53 -10.64 -14.11
C ARG A 8 -25.30 -11.02 -14.92
N ALA A 9 -25.08 -12.32 -15.13
CA ALA A 9 -23.82 -12.83 -15.69
C ALA A 9 -23.53 -12.32 -17.12
N ASP A 10 -24.52 -12.32 -18.01
CA ASP A 10 -24.41 -11.81 -19.39
C ASP A 10 -24.11 -10.30 -19.43
N GLY A 11 -24.75 -9.53 -18.55
CA GLY A 11 -24.53 -8.10 -18.43
C GLY A 11 -23.12 -7.77 -17.93
N ILE A 12 -22.66 -8.49 -16.90
CA ILE A 12 -21.28 -8.40 -16.41
C ILE A 12 -20.30 -8.76 -17.52
N GLN A 13 -20.50 -9.88 -18.23
CA GLN A 13 -19.63 -10.32 -19.31
C GLN A 13 -19.45 -9.24 -20.40
N ALA A 14 -20.53 -8.55 -20.77
CA ALA A 14 -20.46 -7.46 -21.75
C ALA A 14 -19.61 -6.27 -21.25
N MET A 15 -19.69 -5.96 -19.95
CA MET A 15 -18.90 -4.89 -19.33
C MET A 15 -17.40 -5.24 -19.22
N LEU A 16 -17.02 -6.52 -19.29
CA LEU A 16 -15.61 -6.95 -19.26
C LEU A 16 -14.89 -6.81 -20.61
N SER A 17 -15.51 -6.18 -21.61
CA SER A 17 -14.85 -5.86 -22.89
C SER A 17 -13.74 -4.81 -22.77
N SER A 18 -13.66 -4.08 -21.66
CA SER A 18 -12.64 -3.06 -21.41
C SER A 18 -12.45 -2.80 -19.92
N LEU A 19 -11.33 -2.18 -19.54
CA LEU A 19 -11.09 -1.76 -18.16
C LEU A 19 -12.10 -0.71 -17.69
N SER A 20 -12.49 0.24 -18.54
CA SER A 20 -13.52 1.23 -18.20
C SER A 20 -14.88 0.59 -17.94
N GLY A 21 -15.22 -0.46 -18.69
CA GLY A 21 -16.41 -1.28 -18.42
C GLY A 21 -16.34 -1.99 -17.07
N LEU A 22 -15.19 -2.58 -16.71
CA LEU A 22 -14.97 -3.12 -15.36
C LEU A 22 -15.05 -2.04 -14.26
N ASN A 23 -14.44 -0.86 -14.46
CA ASN A 23 -14.56 0.25 -13.51
C ASN A 23 -16.02 0.68 -13.33
N SER A 24 -16.79 0.74 -14.42
CA SER A 24 -18.21 1.05 -14.40
C SER A 24 -19.01 0.00 -13.63
N LEU A 25 -18.70 -1.28 -13.80
CA LEU A 25 -19.32 -2.37 -13.05
C LEU A 25 -19.09 -2.21 -11.54
N VAL A 26 -17.85 -1.94 -11.12
CA VAL A 26 -17.50 -1.72 -9.70
C VAL A 26 -18.32 -0.56 -9.12
N ASN A 27 -18.39 0.56 -9.84
CA ASN A 27 -19.11 1.75 -9.39
C ASN A 27 -20.63 1.53 -9.33
N GLN A 28 -21.22 0.92 -10.36
CA GLN A 28 -22.67 0.65 -10.40
C GLN A 28 -23.09 -0.30 -9.28
N ARG A 29 -22.31 -1.34 -9.01
CA ARG A 29 -22.58 -2.26 -7.90
C ARG A 29 -22.43 -1.60 -6.54
N ARG A 30 -21.38 -0.79 -6.35
CA ARG A 30 -21.20 -0.01 -5.11
C ARG A 30 -22.39 0.92 -4.87
N GLU A 31 -22.81 1.66 -5.89
CA GLU A 31 -23.95 2.58 -5.80
C GLU A 31 -25.26 1.84 -5.51
N ALA A 32 -25.49 0.70 -6.16
CA ALA A 32 -26.66 -0.14 -5.90
C ALA A 32 -26.71 -0.63 -4.44
N GLY A 33 -25.60 -1.18 -3.93
CA GLY A 33 -25.55 -1.74 -2.58
C GLY A 33 -25.50 -0.69 -1.47
N TYR A 34 -24.65 0.34 -1.60
CA TYR A 34 -24.47 1.36 -0.56
C TYR A 34 -25.44 2.53 -0.68
N GLY A 35 -25.61 3.07 -1.89
CA GLY A 35 -26.47 4.24 -2.15
C GLY A 35 -27.95 3.85 -2.12
N ARG A 36 -28.31 2.78 -2.83
CA ARG A 36 -29.72 2.34 -2.98
C ARG A 36 -30.15 1.19 -2.06
N ARG A 37 -29.22 0.62 -1.28
CA ARG A 37 -29.49 -0.49 -0.34
C ARG A 37 -30.08 -1.73 -1.00
N GLU A 38 -29.75 -1.97 -2.27
CA GLU A 38 -30.15 -3.18 -3.00
C GLU A 38 -29.38 -4.41 -2.50
N ARG A 39 -30.05 -5.57 -2.48
CA ARG A 39 -29.40 -6.88 -2.30
C ARG A 39 -29.02 -7.43 -3.66
N LEU A 40 -27.72 -7.65 -3.88
CA LEU A 40 -27.17 -8.06 -5.17
C LEU A 40 -26.83 -9.55 -5.22
N HIS A 41 -26.79 -10.12 -6.42
CA HIS A 41 -26.23 -11.45 -6.66
C HIS A 41 -24.72 -11.44 -6.49
N GLN A 42 -24.15 -12.56 -6.03
CA GLN A 42 -22.71 -12.67 -5.80
C GLN A 42 -22.01 -13.31 -7.00
N PHE A 43 -20.87 -12.76 -7.37
CA PHE A 43 -20.11 -13.21 -8.53
C PHE A 43 -18.62 -13.35 -8.23
N VAL A 44 -17.99 -14.30 -8.91
CA VAL A 44 -16.54 -14.32 -9.12
C VAL A 44 -16.27 -13.88 -10.55
N ILE A 45 -15.44 -12.85 -10.69
CA ILE A 45 -15.19 -12.14 -11.95
C ILE A 45 -13.72 -12.29 -12.31
N LEU A 46 -13.46 -12.69 -13.55
CA LEU A 46 -12.18 -13.01 -14.16
C LEU A 46 -11.36 -14.05 -13.36
N GLY A 47 -12.01 -14.80 -12.47
CA GLY A 47 -11.35 -15.66 -11.47
C GLY A 47 -10.43 -14.89 -10.51
N ARG A 48 -10.63 -13.57 -10.35
CA ARG A 48 -9.69 -12.65 -9.68
C ARG A 48 -10.35 -11.72 -8.69
N TRP A 49 -11.62 -11.38 -8.90
CA TRP A 49 -12.40 -10.55 -8.02
C TRP A 49 -13.65 -11.25 -7.56
N GLN A 50 -14.10 -10.91 -6.36
CA GLN A 50 -15.39 -11.30 -5.84
C GLN A 50 -16.23 -10.04 -5.66
N ALA A 51 -17.42 -10.07 -6.26
CA ALA A 51 -18.45 -9.09 -6.02
C ALA A 51 -19.48 -9.68 -5.06
N ASP A 52 -19.67 -9.04 -3.91
CA ASP A 52 -20.59 -9.53 -2.89
C ASP A 52 -22.03 -8.99 -3.10
N SER A 53 -22.90 -9.33 -2.16
CA SER A 53 -24.33 -9.00 -2.19
C SER A 53 -24.67 -7.61 -1.64
N CYS A 54 -23.67 -6.87 -1.16
CA CYS A 54 -23.78 -5.53 -0.59
C CYS A 54 -23.10 -4.46 -1.47
N GLY A 55 -22.59 -4.85 -2.64
CA GLY A 55 -21.90 -3.94 -3.56
C GLY A 55 -20.39 -3.83 -3.31
N ASN A 56 -19.82 -4.64 -2.41
CA ASN A 56 -18.37 -4.75 -2.31
C ASN A 56 -17.80 -5.47 -3.53
N PHE A 57 -16.57 -5.08 -3.85
CA PHE A 57 -15.78 -5.65 -4.91
C PHE A 57 -14.37 -5.76 -4.38
N GLY A 58 -13.88 -6.97 -4.18
CA GLY A 58 -12.58 -7.24 -3.57
C GLY A 58 -11.81 -8.32 -4.32
N ARG A 59 -10.53 -8.51 -4.02
CA ARG A 59 -9.75 -9.59 -4.64
C ARG A 59 -10.23 -10.94 -4.12
N ALA A 60 -10.48 -11.87 -5.03
CA ALA A 60 -10.71 -13.26 -4.67
C ALA A 60 -9.36 -13.93 -4.43
N MET A 61 -9.16 -14.46 -3.22
CA MET A 61 -7.90 -15.08 -2.79
C MET A 61 -8.14 -16.51 -2.32
N MET A 62 -7.27 -17.42 -2.72
CA MET A 62 -7.31 -18.83 -2.40
C MET A 62 -5.89 -19.31 -2.13
N GLY A 63 -5.56 -19.55 -0.86
CA GLY A 63 -4.18 -19.84 -0.46
C GLY A 63 -3.19 -18.72 -0.79
N GLY A 64 -3.62 -17.46 -0.66
CA GLY A 64 -2.78 -16.29 -0.94
C GLY A 64 -2.59 -15.95 -2.43
N ARG A 65 -3.30 -16.61 -3.34
CA ARG A 65 -3.26 -16.34 -4.79
C ARG A 65 -4.66 -16.26 -5.38
N ALA A 66 -4.83 -15.55 -6.50
CA ALA A 66 -6.14 -15.50 -7.17
C ALA A 66 -6.52 -16.86 -7.78
N PRO A 67 -7.81 -17.25 -7.79
CA PRO A 67 -8.28 -18.49 -8.41
C PRO A 67 -7.81 -18.70 -9.85
N LYS A 68 -7.81 -17.66 -10.69
CA LYS A 68 -7.34 -17.71 -12.09
C LYS A 68 -5.87 -18.14 -12.22
N ASN A 69 -5.04 -17.91 -11.19
CA ASN A 69 -3.65 -18.37 -11.19
C ASN A 69 -3.53 -19.89 -10.98
N ARG A 70 -4.49 -20.52 -10.30
CA ARG A 70 -4.54 -21.99 -10.11
C ARG A 70 -5.35 -22.69 -11.19
N PHE A 71 -6.41 -22.05 -11.70
CA PHE A 71 -7.26 -22.56 -12.78
C PHE A 71 -7.33 -21.55 -13.91
N PRO A 72 -6.42 -21.62 -14.89
CA PRO A 72 -6.46 -20.74 -16.06
C PRO A 72 -7.76 -20.86 -16.87
N ASP A 73 -8.41 -22.03 -16.81
CA ASP A 73 -9.64 -22.39 -17.51
C ASP A 73 -10.93 -21.98 -16.78
N ILE A 74 -10.85 -21.36 -15.60
CA ILE A 74 -12.04 -20.84 -14.91
C ILE A 74 -12.75 -19.81 -15.80
N PRO A 75 -14.08 -19.91 -15.99
CA PRO A 75 -14.86 -18.90 -16.70
C PRO A 75 -14.72 -17.50 -16.10
N ASP A 76 -14.87 -16.50 -16.96
CA ASP A 76 -14.65 -15.10 -16.58
C ASP A 76 -15.78 -14.51 -15.73
N VAL A 77 -16.99 -15.08 -15.79
CA VAL A 77 -18.08 -14.69 -14.91
C VAL A 77 -18.75 -15.95 -14.41
N LEU A 78 -18.74 -16.11 -13.09
CA LEU A 78 -19.44 -17.18 -12.39
C LEU A 78 -20.27 -16.54 -11.30
N THR A 79 -21.51 -17.00 -11.12
CA THR A 79 -22.18 -16.82 -9.83
C THR A 79 -21.37 -17.53 -8.75
N PHE A 80 -21.54 -17.11 -7.49
CA PHE A 80 -20.82 -17.74 -6.40
C PHE A 80 -21.12 -19.25 -6.26
N GLU A 81 -22.34 -19.68 -6.58
CA GLU A 81 -22.72 -21.09 -6.60
C GLU A 81 -22.00 -21.88 -7.71
N GLU A 82 -22.00 -21.35 -8.93
CA GLU A 82 -21.28 -21.96 -10.07
C GLU A 82 -19.79 -22.04 -9.80
N PHE A 83 -19.21 -21.03 -9.15
CA PHE A 83 -17.81 -21.05 -8.73
C PHE A 83 -17.49 -22.20 -7.78
N TRP A 84 -18.32 -22.44 -6.76
CA TRP A 84 -18.12 -23.59 -5.86
C TRP A 84 -18.34 -24.93 -6.56
N THR A 85 -19.29 -24.99 -7.51
CA THR A 85 -19.48 -26.18 -8.35
C THR A 85 -18.26 -26.45 -9.22
N PHE A 86 -17.65 -25.40 -9.79
CA PHE A 86 -16.38 -25.50 -10.52
C PHE A 86 -15.24 -25.99 -9.61
N LEU A 87 -15.09 -25.45 -8.40
CA LEU A 87 -14.03 -25.91 -7.48
C LEU A 87 -14.23 -27.37 -7.03
N ARG A 88 -15.48 -27.80 -6.83
CA ARG A 88 -15.81 -29.20 -6.53
C ARG A 88 -15.44 -30.13 -7.69
N SER A 89 -15.70 -29.73 -8.94
CA SER A 89 -15.35 -30.55 -10.10
C SER A 89 -13.84 -30.68 -10.32
N LYS A 90 -13.03 -29.79 -9.73
CA LYS A 90 -11.56 -29.89 -9.67
C LYS A 90 -11.05 -30.70 -8.47
N ASN A 91 -11.92 -31.37 -7.70
CA ASN A 91 -11.61 -32.16 -6.49
C ASN A 91 -10.99 -31.37 -5.32
N LEU A 92 -11.21 -30.06 -5.23
CA LEU A 92 -10.55 -29.22 -4.22
C LEU A 92 -11.37 -28.91 -2.98
N ALA A 93 -12.67 -29.17 -3.02
CA ALA A 93 -13.52 -29.02 -1.84
C ALA A 93 -13.11 -29.99 -0.71
N ALA A 94 -12.36 -31.06 -1.02
CA ALA A 94 -11.82 -31.99 -0.03
C ALA A 94 -10.57 -31.47 0.70
N GLU A 95 -9.86 -30.46 0.16
CA GLU A 95 -8.57 -29.99 0.69
C GLU A 95 -8.69 -28.85 1.72
N GLY A 96 -9.88 -28.58 2.27
CA GLY A 96 -10.06 -27.47 3.23
C GLY A 96 -9.73 -26.09 2.65
N THR A 97 -9.83 -25.94 1.32
CA THR A 97 -9.47 -24.70 0.63
C THR A 97 -10.49 -23.61 0.94
N SER A 98 -10.09 -22.61 1.74
CA SER A 98 -10.88 -21.40 1.97
C SER A 98 -10.65 -20.38 0.86
N VAL A 99 -11.74 -19.81 0.34
CA VAL A 99 -11.70 -18.64 -0.54
C VAL A 99 -12.02 -17.43 0.32
N MET A 100 -11.03 -16.55 0.47
CA MET A 100 -11.15 -15.31 1.21
C MET A 100 -11.25 -14.15 0.25
N THR A 101 -12.07 -13.16 0.60
CA THR A 101 -12.09 -11.87 -0.11
C THR A 101 -11.18 -10.91 0.63
N ASP A 102 -10.26 -10.28 -0.09
CA ASP A 102 -9.59 -9.09 0.43
C ASP A 102 -10.57 -7.91 0.32
N LEU A 103 -11.05 -7.44 1.47
CA LEU A 103 -12.00 -6.32 1.58
C LEU A 103 -11.32 -4.96 1.74
N THR A 104 -9.98 -4.88 1.67
CA THR A 104 -9.24 -3.61 1.77
C THR A 104 -9.43 -2.68 0.55
N GLY A 105 -10.15 -3.16 -0.48
CA GLY A 105 -10.59 -2.39 -1.65
C GLY A 105 -10.73 -3.28 -2.88
N SER A 106 -11.18 -2.71 -4.01
CA SER A 106 -11.24 -3.45 -5.28
C SER A 106 -9.87 -3.73 -5.87
N HIS A 107 -8.91 -2.83 -5.61
CA HIS A 107 -7.57 -2.81 -6.21
C HIS A 107 -7.63 -2.84 -7.75
N VAL A 108 -8.77 -2.47 -8.35
CA VAL A 108 -8.91 -2.27 -9.80
C VAL A 108 -8.47 -0.84 -10.10
N PRO A 109 -7.40 -0.64 -10.90
CA PRO A 109 -6.96 0.70 -11.27
C PRO A 109 -8.03 1.39 -12.13
N PRO A 110 -8.25 2.71 -11.97
CA PRO A 110 -9.03 3.47 -12.94
C PRO A 110 -8.35 3.43 -14.32
N ALA A 111 -9.16 3.36 -15.37
CA ALA A 111 -8.67 3.21 -16.74
C ALA A 111 -7.74 4.35 -17.23
N ASN A 112 -7.83 5.53 -16.63
CA ASN A 112 -7.00 6.70 -16.97
C ASN A 112 -5.69 6.79 -16.16
N ILE A 113 -5.50 5.93 -15.15
CA ILE A 113 -4.28 5.96 -14.33
C ILE A 113 -3.15 5.21 -15.04
N ILE A 114 -1.92 5.70 -14.89
CA ILE A 114 -0.69 5.10 -15.39
C ILE A 114 0.26 4.76 -14.25
N CYS A 115 1.07 3.72 -14.43
CA CYS A 115 2.06 3.31 -13.45
C CYS A 115 3.21 4.33 -13.39
N PRO A 116 3.51 4.95 -12.23
CA PRO A 116 4.55 5.98 -12.13
C PRO A 116 5.97 5.49 -12.49
N GLU A 117 6.24 4.19 -12.38
CA GLU A 117 7.56 3.63 -12.68
C GLU A 117 7.76 3.38 -14.18
N CYS A 118 6.80 2.73 -14.85
CA CYS A 118 6.96 2.36 -16.28
C CYS A 118 6.15 3.23 -17.25
N GLN A 119 5.36 4.18 -16.75
CA GLN A 119 4.53 5.10 -17.53
C GLN A 119 3.48 4.43 -18.43
N ARG A 120 3.17 3.14 -18.19
CA ARG A 120 2.13 2.39 -18.89
C ARG A 120 0.83 2.36 -18.08
N GLY A 121 -0.30 2.48 -18.76
CA GLY A 121 -1.63 2.28 -18.17
C GLY A 121 -2.00 0.81 -18.02
N TRP A 122 -3.22 0.57 -17.55
CA TRP A 122 -3.80 -0.76 -17.42
C TRP A 122 -4.83 -1.04 -18.52
N THR A 123 -4.94 -2.32 -18.86
CA THR A 123 -5.98 -2.91 -19.71
C THR A 123 -6.76 -3.93 -18.89
N ILE A 124 -7.84 -4.47 -19.45
CA ILE A 124 -8.59 -5.54 -18.79
C ILE A 124 -7.68 -6.76 -18.51
N ASP A 125 -6.73 -7.03 -19.41
CA ASP A 125 -5.84 -8.19 -19.31
C ASP A 125 -4.81 -8.07 -18.20
N ASN A 126 -4.38 -6.86 -17.84
CA ASN A 126 -3.31 -6.66 -16.84
C ASN A 126 -3.76 -5.94 -15.56
N CYS A 127 -5.01 -5.47 -15.45
CA CYS A 127 -5.51 -4.72 -14.28
C CYS A 127 -5.45 -5.49 -12.95
N HIS A 128 -5.21 -6.80 -13.01
CA HIS A 128 -4.97 -7.66 -11.85
C HIS A 128 -3.54 -7.60 -11.32
N ASP A 129 -2.56 -7.25 -12.15
CA ASP A 129 -1.17 -6.98 -11.77
C ASP A 129 -1.08 -5.53 -11.24
N THR A 130 -1.82 -5.26 -10.18
CA THR A 130 -1.89 -3.95 -9.56
C THR A 130 -1.40 -4.03 -8.13
N VAL A 131 -0.60 -3.07 -7.72
CA VAL A 131 -0.21 -2.85 -6.33
C VAL A 131 -0.59 -1.41 -6.00
N VAL A 132 -1.45 -1.25 -5.00
CA VAL A 132 -1.92 0.07 -4.56
C VAL A 132 -1.09 0.50 -3.36
N VAL A 133 -0.46 1.67 -3.45
CA VAL A 133 0.27 2.29 -2.36
C VAL A 133 -0.47 3.56 -1.95
N HIS A 134 -0.91 3.61 -0.69
CA HIS A 134 -1.59 4.75 -0.09
C HIS A 134 -0.61 5.55 0.77
N THR A 135 -0.48 6.84 0.49
CA THR A 135 0.30 7.81 1.27
C THR A 135 -0.54 9.05 1.56
N THR A 136 -0.04 9.90 2.44
CA THR A 136 -0.56 11.26 2.65
C THR A 136 0.51 12.27 2.28
N GLU A 137 0.13 13.35 1.61
CA GLU A 137 1.05 14.39 1.13
C GLU A 137 0.50 15.78 1.41
N ASP A 138 1.38 16.65 1.90
CA ASP A 138 1.17 18.08 2.01
C ASP A 138 1.59 18.70 0.67
N VAL A 139 0.65 19.34 -0.02
CA VAL A 139 0.86 19.92 -1.35
C VAL A 139 0.75 21.43 -1.26
N PRO A 140 1.85 22.18 -1.48
CA PRO A 140 1.78 23.64 -1.55
C PRO A 140 0.81 24.10 -2.62
N LEU A 141 -0.12 25.00 -2.26
CA LEU A 141 -1.15 25.51 -3.16
C LEU A 141 -0.81 26.88 -3.75
N GLU A 142 0.45 27.33 -3.61
CA GLU A 142 0.94 28.64 -4.07
C GLU A 142 0.58 28.96 -5.53
N LYS A 143 0.62 27.96 -6.42
CA LYS A 143 0.27 28.12 -7.85
C LYS A 143 -1.22 28.34 -8.12
N PHE A 144 -2.07 28.15 -7.10
CA PHE A 144 -3.52 28.29 -7.15
C PHE A 144 -4.03 29.48 -6.33
N VAL A 145 -3.16 30.33 -5.79
CA VAL A 145 -3.56 31.52 -5.03
C VAL A 145 -4.54 32.37 -5.85
N GLY A 146 -5.65 32.75 -5.21
CA GLY A 146 -6.75 33.50 -5.84
C GLY A 146 -7.77 32.64 -6.59
N GLN A 147 -7.53 31.33 -6.75
CA GLN A 147 -8.49 30.39 -7.34
C GLN A 147 -9.33 29.71 -6.26
N LYS A 148 -10.46 29.12 -6.65
CA LYS A 148 -11.28 28.31 -5.74
C LYS A 148 -10.59 26.99 -5.45
N LEU A 149 -10.78 26.48 -4.23
CA LEU A 149 -10.29 25.18 -3.82
C LEU A 149 -10.79 24.05 -4.74
N SER A 150 -12.05 24.11 -5.19
CA SER A 150 -12.61 23.15 -6.15
C SER A 150 -11.81 23.07 -7.45
N ASP A 151 -11.30 24.21 -7.94
CA ASP A 151 -10.59 24.28 -9.21
C ASP A 151 -9.19 23.67 -9.05
N ALA A 152 -8.52 23.96 -7.94
CA ALA A 152 -7.25 23.32 -7.58
C ALA A 152 -7.40 21.80 -7.39
N GLN A 153 -8.45 21.37 -6.69
CA GLN A 153 -8.78 19.96 -6.50
C GLN A 153 -9.03 19.25 -7.82
N GLN A 154 -9.72 19.88 -8.77
CA GLN A 154 -9.95 19.32 -10.10
C GLN A 154 -8.62 19.15 -10.85
N VAL A 155 -7.78 20.19 -10.91
CA VAL A 155 -6.47 20.13 -11.60
C VAL A 155 -5.56 19.04 -10.99
N ILE A 156 -5.56 18.89 -9.67
CA ILE A 156 -4.79 17.83 -8.99
C ILE A 156 -5.43 16.46 -9.23
N GLY A 157 -6.76 16.38 -9.21
CA GLY A 157 -7.53 15.15 -9.44
C GLY A 157 -7.45 14.61 -10.87
N ASP A 158 -7.19 15.48 -11.84
CA ASP A 158 -7.00 15.12 -13.26
C ASP A 158 -5.64 14.46 -13.55
N ARG A 159 -4.75 14.41 -12.56
CA ARG A 159 -3.47 13.71 -12.68
C ARG A 159 -3.68 12.22 -12.95
N THR A 160 -2.85 11.67 -13.82
CA THR A 160 -2.91 10.25 -14.22
C THR A 160 -1.94 9.37 -13.45
N ASP A 161 -1.04 9.92 -12.63
CA ASP A 161 -0.06 9.14 -11.87
C ASP A 161 -0.60 8.60 -10.53
N SER A 162 -1.70 9.14 -10.04
CA SER A 162 -2.38 8.69 -8.83
C SER A 162 -3.80 9.25 -8.70
N ILE A 163 -4.58 8.65 -7.79
CA ILE A 163 -5.82 9.26 -7.30
C ILE A 163 -5.46 10.17 -6.13
N TRP A 164 -5.90 11.42 -6.18
CA TRP A 164 -5.72 12.41 -5.13
C TRP A 164 -7.07 12.76 -4.49
N ARG A 165 -7.16 12.71 -3.16
CA ARG A 165 -8.37 13.15 -2.43
C ARG A 165 -8.01 13.87 -1.15
N MET A 166 -8.56 15.06 -0.95
CA MET A 166 -8.43 15.75 0.33
C MET A 166 -9.32 15.09 1.40
N GLN A 167 -8.97 15.25 2.67
CA GLN A 167 -9.79 14.83 3.80
C GLN A 167 -10.63 16.00 4.31
N ASP A 168 -11.92 15.80 4.53
CA ASP A 168 -12.86 16.87 4.87
C ASP A 168 -12.52 17.61 6.18
N ASP A 169 -11.81 16.97 7.10
CA ASP A 169 -11.43 17.50 8.41
C ASP A 169 -10.10 18.25 8.42
N ILE A 170 -9.21 17.97 7.47
CA ILE A 170 -7.91 18.63 7.32
C ILE A 170 -7.70 19.01 5.85
N LEU A 171 -8.36 20.08 5.41
CA LEU A 171 -8.29 20.51 4.01
C LEU A 171 -7.09 21.42 3.77
N ILE A 172 -6.99 22.51 4.53
CA ILE A 172 -6.00 23.58 4.32
C ILE A 172 -5.15 23.74 5.57
N ARG A 173 -3.84 23.92 5.37
CA ARG A 173 -2.92 24.37 6.40
C ARG A 173 -2.35 25.72 6.05
N ASN A 174 -2.34 26.64 7.02
CA ASN A 174 -1.70 27.94 6.87
C ASN A 174 -1.24 28.45 8.24
N ASP A 175 -0.07 29.08 8.31
CA ASP A 175 0.49 29.63 9.56
C ASP A 175 -0.44 30.64 10.25
N ARG A 176 -1.21 31.42 9.47
CA ARG A 176 -2.18 32.39 10.02
C ARG A 176 -3.32 31.73 10.81
N ARG A 177 -3.50 30.42 10.64
CA ARG A 177 -4.52 29.60 11.32
C ARG A 177 -3.97 28.92 12.57
N ILE A 178 -2.68 29.07 12.88
CA ILE A 178 -2.08 28.53 14.10
C ILE A 178 -2.67 29.29 15.30
N ASP A 179 -3.26 28.53 16.22
CA ASP A 179 -3.80 29.02 17.49
C ASP A 179 -3.22 28.20 18.66
N LEU A 180 -2.27 28.83 19.35
CA LEU A 180 -1.58 28.24 20.50
C LEU A 180 -2.27 28.54 21.83
N SER A 181 -3.48 29.11 21.80
CA SER A 181 -4.28 29.27 23.01
C SER A 181 -4.67 27.91 23.59
N PRO A 182 -4.81 27.78 24.92
CA PRO A 182 -5.29 26.56 25.55
C PRO A 182 -6.72 26.24 25.11
N LYS A 183 -6.98 24.98 24.78
CA LYS A 183 -8.32 24.51 24.46
C LYS A 183 -9.21 24.60 25.71
N PRO A 184 -10.43 25.17 25.64
CA PRO A 184 -11.31 25.26 26.79
C PRO A 184 -11.51 23.90 27.48
N GLY A 185 -11.18 23.83 28.77
CA GLY A 185 -11.25 22.60 29.58
C GLY A 185 -10.01 21.69 29.53
N TYR A 186 -8.99 22.02 28.72
CA TYR A 186 -7.77 21.22 28.57
C TYR A 186 -6.53 22.12 28.50
N GLU A 187 -5.94 22.45 29.65
CA GLU A 187 -4.83 23.41 29.75
C GLU A 187 -3.58 23.01 28.94
N THR A 188 -3.34 21.71 28.76
CA THR A 188 -2.18 21.18 28.03
C THR A 188 -2.39 21.10 26.52
N LEU A 189 -3.64 21.17 26.03
CA LEU A 189 -3.95 21.06 24.60
C LEU A 189 -4.11 22.44 23.98
N LYS A 190 -3.62 22.59 22.75
CA LYS A 190 -3.78 23.81 21.96
C LYS A 190 -5.01 23.74 21.07
N VAL A 191 -5.60 24.88 20.74
CA VAL A 191 -6.75 24.95 19.83
C VAL A 191 -6.37 24.46 18.42
N ASN A 192 -5.26 24.96 17.86
CA ASN A 192 -4.75 24.54 16.56
C ASN A 192 -3.23 24.77 16.44
N GLU A 193 -2.43 23.85 16.98
CA GLU A 193 -0.96 23.97 16.95
C GLU A 193 -0.33 23.89 15.56
N ARG A 194 -1.03 23.30 14.58
CA ARG A 194 -0.47 22.98 13.26
C ARG A 194 -1.04 23.82 12.11
N GLY A 195 -2.06 24.62 12.41
CA GLY A 195 -2.72 25.50 11.42
C GLY A 195 -3.63 24.78 10.43
N TRP A 196 -4.02 23.53 10.69
CA TRP A 196 -4.95 22.77 9.85
C TRP A 196 -6.39 23.20 10.10
N VAL A 197 -7.15 23.41 9.03
CA VAL A 197 -8.59 23.74 9.05
C VAL A 197 -9.32 22.93 7.97
N GLY A 198 -10.58 22.60 8.24
CA GLY A 198 -11.42 21.78 7.35
C GLY A 198 -12.82 22.33 7.17
N THR A 199 -13.73 21.47 6.71
CA THR A 199 -15.14 21.82 6.46
C THR A 199 -15.85 22.37 7.70
N ARG A 200 -15.48 21.87 8.89
CA ARG A 200 -16.03 22.33 10.17
C ARG A 200 -15.61 23.77 10.52
N ASP A 201 -14.52 24.24 9.94
CA ASP A 201 -13.98 25.59 10.13
C ASP A 201 -14.41 26.56 9.01
N GLY A 202 -15.34 26.12 8.15
CA GLY A 202 -15.89 26.92 7.05
C GLY A 202 -15.08 26.82 5.74
N ILE A 203 -14.14 25.89 5.62
CA ILE A 203 -13.49 25.63 4.34
C ILE A 203 -14.47 24.86 3.44
N ALA A 204 -14.87 25.47 2.34
CA ALA A 204 -15.81 24.91 1.38
C ALA A 204 -15.18 24.87 -0.03
N PRO A 205 -15.80 24.18 -1.01
CA PRO A 205 -15.26 24.12 -2.38
C PRO A 205 -15.02 25.51 -3.03
N ASP A 206 -15.74 26.55 -2.60
CA ASP A 206 -15.59 27.93 -3.05
C ASP A 206 -14.58 28.77 -2.25
N TYR A 207 -13.90 28.17 -1.25
CA TYR A 207 -12.78 28.80 -0.54
C TYR A 207 -11.74 29.30 -1.54
N VAL A 208 -11.37 30.57 -1.44
CA VAL A 208 -10.33 31.18 -2.28
C VAL A 208 -8.98 30.92 -1.63
N ILE A 209 -8.11 30.23 -2.35
CA ILE A 209 -6.78 29.86 -1.88
C ILE A 209 -5.95 31.11 -1.64
N GLU A 210 -5.29 31.16 -0.48
CA GLU A 210 -4.48 32.28 -0.03
C GLU A 210 -2.98 31.94 -0.04
N PRO A 211 -2.08 32.96 -0.06
CA PRO A 211 -0.64 32.72 0.05
C PRO A 211 -0.27 31.91 1.29
N GLY A 212 0.61 30.92 1.12
CA GLY A 212 1.04 30.02 2.19
C GLY A 212 0.04 28.93 2.57
N ASP A 213 -1.02 28.73 1.80
CA ASP A 213 -1.91 27.56 1.95
C ASP A 213 -1.22 26.29 1.42
N ASP A 214 -1.22 25.24 2.24
CA ASP A 214 -0.90 23.86 1.88
C ASP A 214 -2.18 23.01 1.92
N GLY A 215 -2.33 22.07 0.99
CA GLY A 215 -3.43 21.11 0.99
C GLY A 215 -3.00 19.73 1.47
N PHE A 216 -3.80 19.06 2.30
CA PHE A 216 -3.55 17.66 2.69
C PHE A 216 -4.27 16.69 1.76
N PHE A 217 -3.53 15.79 1.13
CA PHE A 217 -4.09 14.81 0.20
C PHE A 217 -3.78 13.39 0.63
N ASN A 218 -4.79 12.52 0.62
CA ASN A 218 -4.57 11.11 0.43
C ASN A 218 -4.23 10.83 -1.03
N VAL A 219 -3.17 10.06 -1.24
CA VAL A 219 -2.65 9.73 -2.56
C VAL A 219 -2.60 8.23 -2.71
N TRP A 220 -3.35 7.69 -3.68
CA TRP A 220 -3.28 6.28 -4.07
C TRP A 220 -2.54 6.16 -5.38
N ARG A 221 -1.32 5.61 -5.31
CA ARG A 221 -0.51 5.27 -6.48
C ARG A 221 -0.71 3.82 -6.86
N PHE A 222 -0.78 3.57 -8.15
CA PHE A 222 -0.97 2.24 -8.71
C PHE A 222 0.32 1.83 -9.40
N TYR A 223 0.80 0.63 -9.12
CA TYR A 223 2.01 0.08 -9.74
C TYR A 223 1.72 -1.29 -10.31
N HIS A 224 2.38 -1.63 -11.42
CA HIS A 224 2.52 -3.05 -11.79
C HIS A 224 3.32 -3.77 -10.70
N GLY A 225 3.04 -5.05 -10.43
CA GLY A 225 3.72 -5.79 -9.36
C GLY A 225 5.24 -5.83 -9.53
N THR A 226 5.70 -6.03 -10.76
CA THR A 226 7.14 -5.96 -11.11
C THR A 226 7.73 -4.57 -10.86
N CYS A 227 7.03 -3.53 -11.31
CA CYS A 227 7.45 -2.14 -11.13
C CYS A 227 7.56 -1.75 -9.65
N ASN A 228 6.58 -2.15 -8.82
CA ASN A 228 6.63 -1.88 -7.38
C ASN A 228 7.83 -2.57 -6.73
N ARG A 229 8.06 -3.86 -7.04
CA ARG A 229 9.21 -4.60 -6.50
C ARG A 229 10.54 -3.98 -6.89
N THR A 230 10.73 -3.59 -8.15
CA THR A 230 11.95 -2.90 -8.61
C THR A 230 12.15 -1.57 -7.90
N LYS A 231 11.09 -0.78 -7.75
CA LYS A 231 11.13 0.50 -7.02
C LYS A 231 11.55 0.28 -5.55
N LEU A 232 10.94 -0.69 -4.87
CA LEU A 232 11.24 -1.01 -3.47
C LEU A 232 12.66 -1.56 -3.30
N ASP A 233 13.11 -2.47 -4.17
CA ASP A 233 14.49 -2.96 -4.17
C ASP A 233 15.48 -1.81 -4.36
N ARG A 234 15.27 -0.94 -5.36
CA ARG A 234 16.14 0.22 -5.60
C ARG A 234 16.26 1.12 -4.37
N ALA A 235 15.13 1.51 -3.77
CA ALA A 235 15.11 2.43 -2.63
C ALA A 235 15.74 1.80 -1.37
N GLU A 236 15.40 0.55 -1.06
CA GLU A 236 15.90 -0.11 0.15
C GLU A 236 17.37 -0.53 0.02
N ARG A 237 17.81 -0.96 -1.17
CA ARG A 237 19.21 -1.26 -1.44
C ARG A 237 20.09 -0.05 -1.16
N GLU A 238 19.68 1.13 -1.62
CA GLU A 238 20.41 2.37 -1.36
C GLU A 238 20.50 2.66 0.15
N ARG A 239 19.37 2.53 0.87
CA ARG A 239 19.32 2.75 2.32
C ARG A 239 20.19 1.77 3.10
N PHE A 240 20.09 0.47 2.80
CA PHE A 240 20.88 -0.56 3.47
C PHE A 240 22.37 -0.41 3.16
N THR A 241 22.72 -0.13 1.90
CA THR A 241 24.10 0.19 1.52
C THR A 241 24.62 1.35 2.38
N GLY A 242 23.84 2.42 2.51
CA GLY A 242 24.19 3.59 3.31
C GLY A 242 24.46 3.29 4.79
N ILE A 243 23.65 2.45 5.46
CA ILE A 243 23.87 2.14 6.88
C ILE A 243 25.08 1.23 7.11
N PHE A 244 25.36 0.29 6.20
CA PHE A 244 26.55 -0.55 6.30
C PHE A 244 27.83 0.27 6.08
N VAL A 245 27.85 1.15 5.07
CA VAL A 245 28.97 2.08 4.84
C VAL A 245 29.17 3.02 6.02
N LYS A 246 28.11 3.56 6.62
CA LYS A 246 28.20 4.40 7.82
C LYS A 246 28.68 3.64 9.07
N ALA A 247 28.30 2.38 9.20
CA ALA A 247 28.87 1.46 10.19
C ALA A 247 30.32 1.06 9.86
N GLY A 248 30.81 1.54 8.72
CA GLY A 248 32.17 1.44 8.25
C GLY A 248 32.46 0.19 7.43
N PHE A 249 31.49 -0.68 7.18
CA PHE A 249 31.73 -1.83 6.31
C PHE A 249 32.17 -1.39 4.92
N ASP A 250 33.34 -1.87 4.51
CA ASP A 250 33.90 -1.68 3.17
C ASP A 250 33.49 -2.86 2.27
N ASP A 251 33.42 -2.63 0.95
CA ASP A 251 33.17 -3.67 -0.08
C ASP A 251 32.00 -4.62 0.22
N ILE A 252 30.81 -4.04 0.40
CA ILE A 252 29.59 -4.81 0.64
C ILE A 252 28.89 -5.23 -0.66
N ALA A 253 28.31 -6.42 -0.67
CA ALA A 253 27.44 -6.89 -1.74
C ALA A 253 26.05 -7.24 -1.19
N LEU A 254 25.00 -6.67 -1.79
CA LEU A 254 23.62 -6.90 -1.38
C LEU A 254 22.91 -7.80 -2.42
N GLU A 255 22.40 -8.95 -1.97
CA GLU A 255 21.52 -9.81 -2.76
C GLU A 255 20.11 -9.70 -2.20
N ALA A 256 19.15 -9.29 -3.04
CA ALA A 256 17.75 -9.21 -2.63
C ALA A 256 17.15 -10.61 -2.47
N ILE A 257 16.51 -10.87 -1.34
CA ILE A 257 15.82 -12.12 -1.03
C ILE A 257 14.34 -11.83 -0.70
N PRO A 258 13.44 -12.84 -0.81
CA PRO A 258 12.05 -12.65 -0.41
C PRO A 258 11.96 -12.11 1.03
N ASN A 259 11.03 -11.18 1.25
CA ASN A 259 10.78 -10.65 2.59
C ASN A 259 10.38 -11.81 3.53
N GLN A 260 11.19 -12.06 4.55
CA GLN A 260 11.01 -13.21 5.45
C GLN A 260 9.94 -12.98 6.52
N TYR A 261 9.45 -11.75 6.64
CA TYR A 261 8.35 -11.42 7.54
C TYR A 261 6.99 -11.53 6.86
N CYS A 262 6.86 -10.94 5.67
CA CYS A 262 5.60 -10.84 4.96
C CYS A 262 5.83 -11.07 3.46
N PRO A 263 5.38 -12.20 2.88
CA PRO A 263 5.58 -12.53 1.47
C PRO A 263 4.56 -11.78 0.58
N CYS A 264 4.56 -10.44 0.67
CA CYS A 264 3.58 -9.57 0.04
C CYS A 264 4.21 -8.68 -1.03
N ASP A 265 3.44 -8.30 -2.06
CA ASP A 265 3.94 -7.45 -3.16
C ASP A 265 4.09 -5.96 -2.80
N VAL A 266 3.57 -5.53 -1.64
CA VAL A 266 3.78 -4.16 -1.12
C VAL A 266 5.01 -4.04 -0.22
N CYS A 267 5.54 -5.17 0.24
CA CYS A 267 6.65 -5.26 1.17
C CYS A 267 7.97 -5.19 0.40
N ALA A 268 8.94 -4.41 0.87
CA ALA A 268 10.27 -4.43 0.29
C ALA A 268 10.97 -5.78 0.51
N PRO A 269 11.89 -6.19 -0.38
CA PRO A 269 12.69 -7.38 -0.15
C PRO A 269 13.57 -7.23 1.09
N TRP A 270 14.01 -8.36 1.63
CA TRP A 270 15.13 -8.39 2.57
C TRP A 270 16.42 -8.54 1.77
N TYR A 271 17.57 -8.42 2.43
CA TYR A 271 18.87 -8.56 1.79
C TYR A 271 19.74 -9.56 2.54
N ARG A 272 20.40 -10.40 1.75
CA ARG A 272 21.62 -11.09 2.18
C ARG A 272 22.79 -10.16 1.87
N VAL A 273 23.44 -9.65 2.91
CA VAL A 273 24.55 -8.69 2.80
C VAL A 273 25.86 -9.42 3.05
N THR A 274 26.68 -9.55 2.02
CA THR A 274 28.02 -10.13 2.12
C THR A 274 29.01 -9.02 2.40
N THR A 275 29.85 -9.21 3.42
CA THR A 275 30.88 -8.28 3.87
C THR A 275 32.19 -9.03 4.09
N ALA A 276 33.31 -8.33 4.33
CA ALA A 276 34.60 -8.95 4.62
C ALA A 276 34.60 -9.87 5.86
N ILE A 277 33.72 -9.61 6.83
CA ILE A 277 33.63 -10.41 8.08
C ILE A 277 32.61 -11.55 7.99
N GLY A 278 31.84 -11.61 6.90
CA GLY A 278 30.83 -12.65 6.65
C GLY A 278 29.48 -12.07 6.22
N VAL A 279 28.43 -12.87 6.40
CA VAL A 279 27.10 -12.61 5.82
C VAL A 279 26.09 -12.21 6.87
N PHE A 280 25.33 -11.16 6.59
CA PHE A 280 24.14 -10.74 7.35
C PHE A 280 22.88 -11.01 6.55
N THR A 281 21.76 -11.22 7.25
CA THR A 281 20.42 -11.07 6.66
C THR A 281 19.75 -9.87 7.31
N ILE A 282 19.27 -8.92 6.49
CA ILE A 282 18.71 -7.66 6.99
C ILE A 282 17.44 -7.28 6.23
N GLY A 283 16.46 -6.72 6.94
CA GLY A 283 15.26 -6.20 6.30
C GLY A 283 14.22 -5.68 7.28
N TRP A 284 13.21 -4.98 6.77
CA TRP A 284 12.11 -4.48 7.58
C TRP A 284 11.18 -5.60 8.02
N ARG A 285 10.92 -5.63 9.33
CA ARG A 285 9.90 -6.41 10.02
C ARG A 285 8.90 -5.44 10.65
N GLU A 286 7.80 -5.19 9.96
CA GLU A 286 6.85 -4.11 10.29
C GLU A 286 7.52 -2.74 10.43
N ARG A 287 7.77 -2.29 11.67
CA ARG A 287 8.29 -0.96 12.03
C ARG A 287 9.71 -1.00 12.56
N VAL A 288 10.36 -2.16 12.53
CA VAL A 288 11.75 -2.34 12.97
C VAL A 288 12.57 -2.98 11.87
N ILE A 289 13.88 -2.75 11.89
CA ILE A 289 14.84 -3.41 11.02
C ILE A 289 15.37 -4.63 11.77
N ASN A 290 15.15 -5.84 11.24
CA ASN A 290 15.77 -7.04 11.76
C ASN A 290 17.19 -7.17 11.18
N ILE A 291 18.19 -7.30 12.04
CA ILE A 291 19.57 -7.62 11.68
C ILE A 291 19.85 -9.02 12.20
N ASP A 292 20.14 -9.95 11.31
CA ASP A 292 20.48 -11.34 11.62
C ASP A 292 21.92 -11.62 11.18
N TRP A 293 22.72 -12.13 12.12
CA TRP A 293 24.13 -12.50 11.93
C TRP A 293 24.37 -13.99 12.18
N SER A 294 23.34 -14.84 12.12
CA SER A 294 23.45 -16.28 12.34
C SER A 294 24.52 -16.95 11.48
N ALA A 295 24.76 -16.44 10.27
CA ALA A 295 25.78 -16.95 9.35
C ALA A 295 27.23 -16.60 9.76
N LEU A 296 27.44 -15.71 10.74
CA LEU A 296 28.77 -15.41 11.29
C LEU A 296 29.25 -16.47 12.28
N GLY A 297 28.34 -17.25 12.87
CA GLY A 297 28.68 -18.27 13.88
C GLY A 297 29.26 -17.69 15.17
N GLN A 298 29.01 -16.41 15.46
CA GLN A 298 29.47 -15.72 16.66
C GLN A 298 28.30 -15.11 17.43
N ASP A 299 28.42 -15.06 18.75
CA ASP A 299 27.45 -14.43 19.64
C ASP A 299 27.82 -12.96 19.91
N PHE A 300 26.97 -12.05 19.47
CA PHE A 300 27.09 -10.61 19.70
C PHE A 300 26.07 -10.05 20.69
N LEU A 301 25.28 -10.90 21.36
CA LEU A 301 24.20 -10.43 22.23
C LEU A 301 24.69 -9.61 23.42
N SER A 302 25.89 -9.91 23.92
CA SER A 302 26.53 -9.14 25.00
C SER A 302 26.78 -7.68 24.63
N LEU A 303 26.91 -7.35 23.34
CA LEU A 303 27.05 -5.96 22.86
C LEU A 303 25.77 -5.13 23.05
N PHE A 304 24.65 -5.79 23.33
CA PHE A 304 23.31 -5.21 23.34
C PHE A 304 22.56 -5.42 24.65
N GLU A 305 23.23 -5.78 25.75
CA GLU A 305 22.57 -6.05 27.04
C GLU A 305 21.69 -4.89 27.51
N GLY A 306 22.15 -3.65 27.31
CA GLY A 306 21.42 -2.43 27.70
C GLY A 306 20.30 -1.98 26.75
N GLU A 307 20.09 -2.64 25.61
CA GLU A 307 19.04 -2.24 24.66
C GLU A 307 17.70 -2.91 25.01
N ASP A 308 16.64 -2.13 25.22
CA ASP A 308 15.28 -2.64 25.46
C ASP A 308 14.55 -2.89 24.13
N VAL A 309 15.00 -3.92 23.41
CA VAL A 309 14.46 -4.34 22.12
C VAL A 309 14.37 -5.86 22.06
N THR A 310 13.57 -6.38 21.14
CA THR A 310 13.53 -7.82 20.87
C THR A 310 14.88 -8.29 20.32
N LYS A 311 15.40 -9.36 20.91
CA LYS A 311 16.64 -10.03 20.53
C LYS A 311 16.34 -11.51 20.27
N GLY A 312 16.86 -12.07 19.19
CA GLY A 312 16.93 -13.51 18.96
C GLY A 312 18.32 -14.03 19.35
N ALA A 313 18.58 -15.33 19.21
CA ALA A 313 19.90 -15.90 19.52
C ALA A 313 21.04 -15.27 18.68
N ASN A 314 20.74 -14.90 17.43
CA ASN A 314 21.69 -14.27 16.51
C ASN A 314 21.06 -13.11 15.74
N SER A 315 20.12 -12.39 16.37
CA SER A 315 19.44 -11.27 15.75
C SER A 315 19.02 -10.19 16.74
N ILE A 316 18.84 -8.97 16.23
CA ILE A 316 18.32 -7.83 16.99
C ILE A 316 17.38 -7.00 16.12
N HIS A 317 16.37 -6.40 16.75
CA HIS A 317 15.51 -5.42 16.12
C HIS A 317 15.98 -3.99 16.41
N ALA A 318 16.19 -3.21 15.36
CA ALA A 318 16.51 -1.79 15.44
C ALA A 318 15.29 -0.91 15.11
N TRP A 319 15.00 0.07 15.97
CA TRP A 319 13.96 1.07 15.75
C TRP A 319 14.44 2.18 14.81
N GLY A 320 14.58 1.83 13.54
CA GLY A 320 14.95 2.75 12.47
C GLY A 320 16.44 2.74 12.12
N TRP A 321 16.78 3.57 11.13
CA TRP A 321 18.06 3.55 10.44
C TRP A 321 19.26 3.89 11.32
N GLU A 322 19.11 4.85 12.23
CA GLU A 322 20.20 5.28 13.14
C GLU A 322 20.58 4.15 14.10
N LYS A 323 19.59 3.52 14.73
CA LYS A 323 19.82 2.36 15.61
C LYS A 323 20.38 1.17 14.85
N ALA A 324 19.93 0.92 13.62
CA ALA A 324 20.50 -0.14 12.80
C ALA A 324 21.98 0.12 12.49
N THR A 325 22.33 1.38 12.19
CA THR A 325 23.72 1.81 11.95
C THR A 325 24.58 1.64 13.20
N ASP A 326 24.08 2.07 14.37
CA ASP A 326 24.75 1.90 15.67
C ASP A 326 25.03 0.42 15.96
N TYR A 327 24.02 -0.45 15.80
CA TYR A 327 24.19 -1.88 16.07
C TYR A 327 25.19 -2.55 15.12
N LEU A 328 25.13 -2.23 13.83
CA LEU A 328 26.11 -2.69 12.85
C LEU A 328 27.53 -2.20 13.19
N SER A 329 27.66 -0.95 13.67
CA SER A 329 28.96 -0.38 14.07
C SER A 329 29.56 -1.13 15.25
N ARG A 330 28.76 -1.44 16.28
CA ARG A 330 29.22 -2.20 17.45
C ARG A 330 29.69 -3.60 17.07
N ILE A 331 28.94 -4.31 16.21
CA ILE A 331 29.33 -5.63 15.70
C ILE A 331 30.66 -5.53 14.96
N ARG A 332 30.80 -4.56 14.04
CA ARG A 332 32.06 -4.36 13.29
C ARG A 332 33.24 -4.11 14.23
N GLN A 333 33.07 -3.21 15.20
CA GLN A 333 34.13 -2.84 16.15
C GLN A 333 34.56 -4.01 17.04
N SER A 334 33.64 -4.89 17.46
CA SER A 334 34.00 -6.08 18.24
C SER A 334 34.88 -7.10 17.48
N LEU A 335 34.90 -6.99 16.14
CA LEU A 335 35.65 -7.87 15.26
C LEU A 335 36.90 -7.22 14.67
N ALA A 336 37.05 -5.90 14.84
CA ALA A 336 38.26 -5.21 14.46
C ALA A 336 39.40 -5.71 15.37
N PRO A 337 40.60 -5.98 14.83
CA PRO A 337 41.75 -6.28 15.66
C PRO A 337 41.96 -5.13 16.64
N ILE A 338 42.10 -5.44 17.94
CA ILE A 338 42.53 -4.45 18.93
C ILE A 338 43.93 -4.00 18.51
N SER A 339 44.02 -2.79 17.94
CA SER A 339 45.27 -2.17 17.53
C SER A 339 46.11 -1.75 18.72
#